data_AF-A0A257VTK0-F1
#
_entry.id   AF-A0A257VTK0-F1
#
_cell.length_a   1.000
_cell.length_b   1.000
_cell.length_c   1.000
_cell.angle_alpha   90.00
_cell.angle_beta   90.00
_cell.angle_gamma   90.00
#
_symmetry.space_group_name_H-M   'P 1'
#
loop_
_entity.id
_entity.type
_entity.pdbx_description
1 polymer ?
#
loop_
_entity_poly.entity_id
_entity_poly.type
_entity_poly.pdbx_seq_one_letter_code
_entity_poly.pdbx_strand_id
1 'polypeptide(L)'
;YKAHRPPAPDDLIPQFALVREATKALNIPGIELEMVEADDLIASYAAAALAEKLEVVIISSDKDLMQLIEPGVSMVDPMKQKNIGEKEVFEKFGVTPDKVIEVQALIGDSVDNVPGVPGIGPKTAAELIGQFGTLENLLANVEQIKQPKRREVLTQHAENARLSRRLVELKKDVPLPAPLSDFVIHPVDKDTLQEFLQAQNFNALIKRLNLVGSGQSSVSSLGRHPGEGRDPRATTTENFHMDPGQRLDDVVVAATYQTIRDEAALLRVIAEAKANGVLAVDTETTGLDATLAELVGISLSIGAGSAYYIPIAHLAEGESYKNTVPAAAGGQSSLFDAPAKPHGARLADGQLSRERVIALLQPLLSDPSVLKVGHNVKY
;
A
#
# COMPACT_ATOMS: atom_id res chain seq x y z
N TYR A 1 -5.18 23.64 -17.49
CA TYR A 1 -5.56 22.32 -16.98
C TYR A 1 -4.42 21.33 -17.20
N LYS A 2 -3.88 20.77 -16.12
CA LYS A 2 -2.76 19.78 -16.05
C LYS A 2 -1.46 20.10 -16.81
N ALA A 3 -1.35 21.28 -17.43
CA ALA A 3 -0.21 21.71 -18.26
C ALA A 3 1.13 21.82 -17.51
N HIS A 4 1.11 21.88 -16.18
CA HIS A 4 2.32 21.93 -15.35
C HIS A 4 2.66 20.59 -14.68
N ARG A 5 1.90 19.52 -14.94
CA ARG A 5 2.32 18.20 -14.47
C ARG A 5 3.64 17.85 -15.15
N PRO A 6 4.69 17.51 -14.38
CA PRO A 6 5.89 16.96 -14.98
C PRO A 6 5.51 15.69 -15.76
N PRO A 7 6.23 15.36 -16.84
CA PRO A 7 6.04 14.09 -17.52
C PRO A 7 6.19 12.95 -16.50
N ALA A 8 5.49 11.84 -16.77
CA ALA A 8 5.65 10.65 -15.95
C ALA A 8 7.14 10.26 -15.89
N PRO A 9 7.67 9.89 -14.71
CA PRO A 9 9.05 9.42 -14.59
C PRO A 9 9.35 8.29 -15.58
N ASP A 10 10.54 8.30 -16.18
CA ASP A 10 10.93 7.32 -17.23
C ASP A 10 10.86 5.88 -16.73
N ASP A 11 11.10 5.66 -15.44
CA ASP A 11 11.00 4.35 -14.76
C ASP A 11 9.55 3.92 -14.48
N LEU A 12 8.59 4.87 -14.45
CA LEU A 12 7.17 4.58 -14.25
C LEU A 12 6.49 4.16 -15.56
N ILE A 13 6.87 4.75 -16.70
CA ILE A 13 6.21 4.52 -17.99
C ILE A 13 6.12 3.02 -18.36
N PRO A 14 7.20 2.21 -18.26
CA PRO A 14 7.14 0.78 -18.55
C PRO A 14 6.17 0.01 -17.64
N GLN A 15 5.94 0.50 -16.41
CA GLN A 15 5.07 -0.16 -15.43
C GLN A 15 3.59 -0.07 -15.81
N PHE A 16 3.18 0.91 -16.63
CA PHE A 16 1.79 1.00 -17.08
C PHE A 16 1.35 -0.20 -17.93
N ALA A 17 2.25 -0.77 -18.73
CA ALA A 17 1.97 -2.01 -19.45
C ALA A 17 1.79 -3.18 -18.47
N LEU A 18 2.67 -3.27 -17.47
CA LEU A 18 2.62 -4.32 -16.44
C LEU A 18 1.34 -4.25 -15.60
N VAL A 19 0.78 -3.07 -15.32
CA VAL A 19 -0.51 -2.93 -14.63
C VAL A 19 -1.66 -3.48 -15.47
N ARG A 20 -1.65 -3.27 -16.79
CA ARG A 20 -2.65 -3.86 -17.71
C ARG A 20 -2.52 -5.38 -17.78
N GLU A 21 -1.31 -5.91 -17.71
CA GLU A 21 -1.07 -7.35 -17.61
C GLU A 21 -1.53 -7.90 -16.25
N ALA A 22 -1.24 -7.20 -15.17
CA ALA A 22 -1.63 -7.60 -13.81
C ALA A 22 -3.16 -7.67 -13.65
N THR A 23 -3.89 -6.68 -14.15
CA THR A 23 -5.36 -6.66 -14.10
C THR A 23 -5.95 -7.86 -14.85
N LYS A 24 -5.45 -8.16 -16.06
CA LYS A 24 -5.82 -9.36 -16.81
C LYS A 24 -5.50 -10.65 -16.05
N ALA A 25 -4.30 -10.75 -15.48
CA ALA A 25 -3.86 -11.93 -14.71
C ALA A 25 -4.69 -12.15 -13.44
N LEU A 26 -5.15 -11.07 -12.80
CA LEU A 26 -6.06 -11.10 -11.66
C LEU A 26 -7.53 -11.28 -12.06
N ASN A 27 -7.82 -11.40 -13.36
CA ASN A 27 -9.17 -11.45 -13.91
C ASN A 27 -10.05 -10.25 -13.46
N ILE A 28 -9.42 -9.08 -13.35
CA ILE A 28 -10.05 -7.81 -13.02
C ILE A 28 -10.25 -7.03 -14.33
N PRO A 29 -11.49 -6.66 -14.67
CA PRO A 29 -11.76 -5.82 -15.83
C PRO A 29 -11.02 -4.49 -15.74
N GLY A 30 -10.19 -4.21 -16.75
CA GLY A 30 -9.52 -2.93 -16.93
C GLY A 30 -10.13 -2.20 -18.13
N ILE A 31 -10.48 -0.93 -17.94
CA ILE A 31 -11.06 -0.08 -18.99
C ILE A 31 -10.19 1.15 -19.20
N GLU A 32 -10.06 1.55 -20.46
CA GLU A 32 -9.42 2.79 -20.86
C GLU A 32 -10.17 3.37 -22.06
N LEU A 33 -10.26 4.70 -22.12
CA LEU A 33 -10.86 5.41 -23.24
C LEU A 33 -9.97 6.59 -23.58
N GLU A 34 -9.55 6.67 -24.84
CA GLU A 34 -8.67 7.73 -25.32
C GLU A 34 -9.34 9.11 -25.12
N MET A 35 -8.55 10.10 -24.70
CA MET A 35 -9.02 11.47 -24.44
C MET A 35 -10.04 11.63 -23.31
N VAL A 36 -10.27 10.59 -22.50
CA VAL A 36 -11.16 10.64 -21.34
C VAL A 36 -10.38 10.29 -20.08
N GLU A 37 -10.62 11.03 -19.00
CA GLU A 37 -9.95 10.75 -17.73
C GLU A 37 -10.60 9.57 -17.00
N ALA A 38 -9.83 8.91 -16.15
CA ALA A 38 -10.36 7.82 -15.31
C ALA A 38 -11.50 8.32 -14.41
N ASP A 39 -11.44 9.57 -13.93
CA ASP A 39 -12.46 10.14 -13.05
C ASP A 39 -13.80 10.33 -13.77
N ASP A 40 -13.77 10.71 -15.05
CA ASP A 40 -14.98 10.81 -15.90
C ASP A 40 -15.57 9.42 -16.20
N LEU A 41 -14.72 8.41 -16.42
CA LEU A 41 -15.18 7.03 -16.57
C LEU A 41 -15.83 6.53 -15.27
N ILE A 42 -15.20 6.76 -14.12
CA ILE A 42 -15.76 6.39 -12.80
C ILE A 42 -17.11 7.08 -12.59
N ALA A 43 -17.19 8.38 -12.87
CA ALA A 43 -18.44 9.15 -12.74
C ALA A 43 -19.55 8.61 -13.65
N SER A 44 -19.23 8.27 -14.89
CA SER A 44 -20.20 7.73 -15.86
C SER A 44 -20.64 6.31 -15.51
N TYR A 45 -19.73 5.44 -15.06
CA TYR A 45 -20.07 4.09 -14.60
C TYR A 45 -20.86 4.11 -13.28
N ALA A 46 -20.54 5.02 -12.36
CA ALA A 46 -21.33 5.19 -11.13
C ALA A 46 -22.77 5.59 -11.46
N ALA A 47 -22.95 6.55 -12.38
CA ALA A 47 -24.28 6.96 -12.83
C ALA A 47 -25.06 5.81 -13.50
N ALA A 48 -24.40 5.02 -14.36
CA ALA A 48 -25.02 3.85 -14.98
C ALA A 48 -25.42 2.78 -13.95
N ALA A 49 -24.55 2.50 -12.97
CA ALA A 49 -24.80 1.51 -11.93
C ALA A 49 -25.99 1.91 -11.03
N LEU A 50 -26.08 3.19 -10.65
CA LEU A 50 -27.23 3.71 -9.92
C LEU A 50 -28.54 3.59 -10.70
N ALA A 51 -28.51 3.79 -12.03
CA ALA A 51 -29.69 3.61 -12.88
C ALA A 51 -30.19 2.15 -12.86
N GLU A 52 -29.29 1.19 -12.69
CA GLU A 52 -29.59 -0.24 -12.48
C GLU A 52 -29.85 -0.60 -11.01
N LYS A 53 -29.89 0.39 -10.10
CA LYS A 53 -30.09 0.24 -8.65
C LYS A 53 -29.00 -0.57 -7.96
N LEU A 54 -27.79 -0.54 -8.48
CA LEU A 54 -26.61 -1.12 -7.86
C LEU A 54 -25.98 -0.14 -6.87
N GLU A 55 -25.30 -0.68 -5.86
CA GLU A 55 -24.45 0.11 -4.96
C GLU A 55 -23.04 0.23 -5.55
N VAL A 56 -22.45 1.41 -5.40
CA VAL A 56 -21.14 1.76 -5.93
C VAL A 56 -20.19 2.10 -4.78
N VAL A 57 -19.01 1.49 -4.79
CA VAL A 57 -17.92 1.81 -3.88
C VAL A 57 -16.72 2.27 -4.71
N ILE A 58 -16.38 3.56 -4.61
CA ILE A 58 -15.24 4.17 -5.28
C ILE A 58 -14.01 4.00 -4.39
N ILE A 59 -12.95 3.36 -4.89
CA ILE A 59 -11.69 3.23 -4.16
C ILE A 59 -10.70 4.24 -4.75
N SER A 60 -10.52 5.38 -4.07
CA SER A 60 -9.59 6.43 -4.51
C SER A 60 -9.25 7.37 -3.34
N SER A 61 -8.12 8.05 -3.42
CA SER A 61 -7.78 9.16 -2.53
C SER A 61 -8.06 10.53 -3.17
N ASP A 62 -8.49 10.55 -4.43
CA ASP A 62 -8.79 11.79 -5.15
C ASP A 62 -10.00 12.50 -4.53
N LYS A 63 -9.82 13.78 -4.21
CA LYS A 63 -10.86 14.58 -3.59
C LYS A 63 -11.95 14.98 -4.58
N ASP A 64 -11.68 14.96 -5.88
CA ASP A 64 -12.62 15.45 -6.88
C ASP A 64 -13.78 14.45 -7.06
N LEU A 65 -13.50 13.15 -6.89
CA LEU A 65 -14.51 12.08 -6.86
C LEU A 65 -15.49 12.19 -5.68
N MET A 66 -15.19 13.00 -4.65
CA MET A 66 -16.11 13.23 -3.53
C MET A 66 -17.41 13.93 -3.97
N GLN A 67 -17.42 14.57 -5.15
CA GLN A 67 -18.65 15.14 -5.75
C GLN A 67 -19.66 14.07 -6.19
N LEU A 68 -19.24 12.79 -6.28
CA LEU A 68 -20.09 11.67 -6.69
C LEU A 68 -20.81 10.99 -5.51
N ILE A 69 -20.51 11.38 -4.27
CA ILE A 69 -21.12 10.78 -3.08
C ILE A 69 -22.60 11.16 -3.01
N GLU A 70 -23.45 10.16 -3.05
CA GLU A 70 -24.92 10.27 -2.97
C GLU A 70 -25.50 8.94 -2.48
N PRO A 71 -26.80 8.83 -2.15
CA PRO A 71 -27.39 7.55 -1.77
C PRO A 71 -27.13 6.46 -2.82
N GLY A 72 -26.44 5.39 -2.41
CA GLY A 72 -26.01 4.31 -3.30
C GLY A 72 -24.56 4.43 -3.80
N VAL A 73 -23.86 5.55 -3.56
CA VAL A 73 -22.43 5.74 -3.88
C VAL A 73 -21.65 6.09 -2.61
N SER A 74 -20.61 5.30 -2.34
CA SER A 74 -19.68 5.56 -1.24
C SER A 74 -18.24 5.56 -1.75
N MET A 75 -17.32 6.07 -0.94
CA MET A 75 -15.91 6.14 -1.31
C MET A 75 -15.02 5.65 -0.17
N VAL A 76 -13.88 5.05 -0.51
CA VAL A 76 -12.84 4.61 0.44
C VAL A 76 -11.50 5.18 0.00
N ASP A 77 -10.82 5.88 0.92
CA ASP A 77 -9.42 6.28 0.75
C ASP A 77 -8.51 5.09 1.10
N PRO A 78 -7.85 4.44 0.11
CA PRO A 78 -7.04 3.26 0.37
C PRO A 78 -5.74 3.58 1.11
N MET A 79 -5.28 4.84 1.07
CA MET A 79 -4.07 5.27 1.78
C MET A 79 -4.34 5.45 3.27
N LYS A 80 -5.53 5.93 3.62
CA LYS A 80 -5.95 6.16 5.01
C LYS A 80 -6.83 5.06 5.59
N GLN A 81 -7.25 4.09 4.77
CA GLN A 81 -8.24 3.07 5.12
C GLN A 81 -9.50 3.69 5.74
N LYS A 82 -9.97 4.80 5.15
CA LYS A 82 -11.08 5.60 5.68
C LYS A 82 -12.24 5.61 4.70
N ASN A 83 -13.43 5.28 5.19
CA ASN A 83 -14.68 5.48 4.46
C ASN A 83 -15.01 6.98 4.40
N ILE A 84 -15.41 7.43 3.23
CA ILE A 84 -15.78 8.80 2.92
C ILE A 84 -17.25 8.79 2.50
N GLY A 85 -18.09 9.38 3.34
CA GLY A 85 -19.47 9.73 3.03
C GLY A 85 -19.70 11.23 3.15
N GLU A 86 -20.98 11.63 3.17
CA GLU A 86 -21.39 13.04 3.23
C GLU A 86 -20.73 13.81 4.39
N LYS A 87 -20.59 13.17 5.56
CA LYS A 87 -19.95 13.77 6.73
C LYS A 87 -18.49 14.14 6.45
N GLU A 88 -17.72 13.21 5.89
CA GLU A 88 -16.30 13.42 5.59
C GLU A 88 -16.12 14.47 4.48
N VAL A 89 -17.05 14.53 3.52
CA VAL A 89 -17.08 15.60 2.51
C VAL A 89 -17.31 16.95 3.19
N PHE A 90 -18.28 17.03 4.10
CA PHE A 90 -18.57 18.25 4.85
C PHE A 90 -17.39 18.69 5.73
N GLU A 91 -16.74 17.76 6.42
CA GLU A 91 -15.53 18.05 7.20
C GLU A 91 -14.41 18.65 6.34
N LYS A 92 -14.27 18.19 5.09
CA LYS A 92 -13.20 18.60 4.18
C LYS A 92 -13.50 19.90 3.44
N PHE A 93 -14.73 20.06 2.95
CA PHE A 93 -15.11 21.17 2.07
C PHE A 93 -16.06 22.19 2.71
N GLY A 94 -16.61 21.89 3.89
CA GLY A 94 -17.61 22.73 4.56
C GLY A 94 -18.98 22.74 3.88
N VAL A 95 -19.20 21.84 2.92
CA VAL A 95 -20.44 21.71 2.14
C VAL A 95 -20.73 20.23 1.85
N THR A 96 -21.96 19.95 1.44
CA THR A 96 -22.42 18.62 1.00
C THR A 96 -21.86 18.27 -0.40
N PRO A 97 -21.82 16.98 -0.79
CA PRO A 97 -21.30 16.52 -2.08
C PRO A 97 -21.82 17.27 -3.31
N ASP A 98 -23.12 17.61 -3.34
CA ASP A 98 -23.77 18.35 -4.44
C ASP A 98 -23.23 19.78 -4.64
N LYS A 99 -22.45 20.30 -3.68
CA LYS A 99 -21.84 21.63 -3.70
C LYS A 99 -20.33 21.62 -3.80
N VAL A 100 -19.68 20.45 -3.83
CA VAL A 100 -18.22 20.34 -3.91
C VAL A 100 -17.67 21.04 -5.15
N ILE A 101 -18.31 20.84 -6.31
CA ILE A 101 -17.94 21.49 -7.59
C ILE A 101 -17.96 23.02 -7.45
N GLU A 102 -19.01 23.57 -6.83
CA GLU A 102 -19.20 25.00 -6.67
C GLU A 102 -18.12 25.61 -5.75
N VAL A 103 -17.75 24.89 -4.70
CA VAL A 103 -16.68 25.30 -3.78
C VAL A 103 -15.31 25.19 -4.44
N GLN A 104 -15.02 24.11 -5.15
CA GLN A 104 -13.76 23.93 -5.90
C GLN A 104 -13.59 24.97 -7.00
N ALA A 105 -14.68 25.38 -7.67
CA ALA A 105 -14.64 26.44 -8.67
C ALA A 105 -14.11 27.78 -8.12
N LEU A 106 -14.34 28.05 -6.83
CA LEU A 106 -13.86 29.25 -6.16
C LEU A 106 -12.43 29.08 -5.61
N ILE A 107 -12.12 27.91 -5.04
CA ILE A 107 -10.80 27.65 -4.44
C ILE A 107 -9.72 27.51 -5.51
N GLY A 108 -10.05 26.85 -6.63
CA GLY A 108 -9.09 26.39 -7.61
C GLY A 108 -8.29 25.18 -7.13
N ASP A 109 -7.34 24.75 -7.97
CA ASP A 109 -6.40 23.68 -7.69
C ASP A 109 -5.07 23.95 -8.39
N SER A 110 -4.02 24.21 -7.62
CA SER A 110 -2.69 24.48 -8.17
C SER A 110 -2.05 23.24 -8.79
N VAL A 111 -2.37 22.03 -8.33
CA VAL A 111 -1.81 20.77 -8.85
C VAL A 111 -2.29 20.53 -10.28
N ASP A 112 -3.58 20.74 -10.53
CA ASP A 112 -4.20 20.56 -11.84
C ASP A 112 -4.31 21.86 -12.66
N ASN A 113 -3.68 22.93 -12.18
CA ASN A 113 -3.66 24.24 -12.81
C ASN A 113 -5.10 24.73 -13.13
N VAL A 114 -5.96 24.61 -12.14
CA VAL A 114 -7.32 25.15 -12.09
C VAL A 114 -7.24 26.51 -11.36
N PRO A 115 -7.61 27.62 -12.01
CA PRO A 115 -7.25 28.96 -11.55
C PRO A 115 -7.98 29.42 -10.28
N GLY A 116 -9.26 29.06 -10.12
CA GLY A 116 -10.09 29.54 -9.02
C GLY A 116 -10.23 31.06 -8.96
N VAL A 117 -10.55 31.56 -7.76
CA VAL A 117 -10.66 32.99 -7.45
C VAL A 117 -9.58 33.38 -6.43
N PRO A 118 -8.62 34.24 -6.80
CA PRO A 118 -7.52 34.64 -5.91
C PRO A 118 -7.98 35.16 -4.55
N GLY A 119 -7.46 34.59 -3.46
CA GLY A 119 -7.80 35.04 -2.10
C GLY A 119 -9.13 34.50 -1.56
N ILE A 120 -9.83 33.62 -2.29
CA ILE A 120 -10.96 32.86 -1.76
C ILE A 120 -10.48 31.45 -1.39
N GLY A 121 -10.24 31.23 -0.10
CA GLY A 121 -9.86 29.92 0.44
C GLY A 121 -11.07 29.03 0.78
N PRO A 122 -10.84 27.76 1.18
CA PRO A 122 -11.89 26.77 1.38
C PRO A 122 -13.04 27.21 2.30
N LYS A 123 -12.70 27.80 3.45
CA LYS A 123 -13.70 28.29 4.40
C LYS A 123 -14.59 29.39 3.81
N THR A 124 -14.00 30.35 3.10
CA THR A 124 -14.76 31.45 2.49
C THR A 124 -15.59 30.95 1.30
N ALA A 125 -15.05 30.03 0.50
CA ALA A 125 -15.82 29.40 -0.57
C ALA A 125 -17.05 28.65 -0.01
N ALA A 126 -16.88 27.85 1.03
CA ALA A 126 -17.97 27.15 1.70
C ALA A 126 -19.02 28.10 2.28
N GLU A 127 -18.60 29.18 2.95
CA GLU A 127 -19.51 30.21 3.47
C GLU A 127 -20.34 30.87 2.35
N LEU A 128 -19.69 31.23 1.23
CA LEU A 128 -20.36 31.87 0.09
C LEU A 128 -21.32 30.91 -0.61
N ILE A 129 -20.89 29.68 -0.88
CA ILE A 129 -21.77 28.67 -1.52
C ILE A 129 -22.89 28.24 -0.56
N GLY A 130 -22.65 28.16 0.74
CA GLY A 130 -23.71 27.93 1.72
C GLY A 130 -24.77 29.05 1.72
N GLN A 131 -24.37 30.30 1.49
CA GLN A 131 -25.28 31.44 1.43
C GLN A 131 -26.02 31.55 0.09
N PHE A 132 -25.32 31.36 -1.04
CA PHE A 132 -25.85 31.65 -2.38
C PHE A 132 -26.19 30.38 -3.18
N GLY A 133 -25.82 29.19 -2.72
CA GLY A 133 -26.20 27.89 -3.26
C GLY A 133 -25.45 27.45 -4.53
N THR A 134 -25.21 28.33 -5.49
CA THR A 134 -24.46 28.02 -6.73
C THR A 134 -23.52 29.16 -7.10
N LEU A 135 -22.48 28.88 -7.89
CA LEU A 135 -21.55 29.88 -8.40
C LEU A 135 -22.28 30.96 -9.20
N GLU A 136 -23.21 30.59 -10.08
CA GLU A 136 -23.94 31.58 -10.89
C GLU A 136 -24.81 32.49 -10.02
N ASN A 137 -25.50 31.94 -9.01
CA ASN A 137 -26.29 32.77 -8.11
C ASN A 137 -25.41 33.67 -7.23
N LEU A 138 -24.24 33.18 -6.81
CA LEU A 138 -23.23 33.98 -6.11
C LEU A 138 -22.77 35.16 -6.98
N LEU A 139 -22.38 34.90 -8.23
CA LEU A 139 -21.87 35.92 -9.15
C LEU A 139 -22.96 36.94 -9.52
N ALA A 140 -24.20 36.50 -9.71
CA ALA A 140 -25.34 37.39 -9.97
C ALA A 140 -25.69 38.32 -8.79
N ASN A 141 -25.35 37.90 -7.56
CA ASN A 141 -25.68 38.63 -6.33
C ASN A 141 -24.45 39.13 -5.56
N VAL A 142 -23.31 39.29 -6.24
CA VAL A 142 -22.04 39.72 -5.64
C VAL A 142 -22.21 41.00 -4.80
N GLU A 143 -23.07 41.93 -5.21
CA GLU A 143 -23.31 43.19 -4.49
C GLU A 143 -23.79 43.00 -3.04
N GLN A 144 -24.45 41.88 -2.74
CA GLN A 144 -24.93 41.55 -1.39
C GLN A 144 -23.80 41.17 -0.41
N ILE A 145 -22.59 40.92 -0.91
CA ILE A 145 -21.44 40.54 -0.08
C ILE A 145 -20.93 41.78 0.67
N LYS A 146 -20.91 41.70 2.01
CA LYS A 146 -20.55 42.83 2.89
C LYS A 146 -19.11 43.32 2.69
N GLN A 147 -18.18 42.44 2.30
CA GLN A 147 -16.76 42.79 2.18
C GLN A 147 -16.44 43.35 0.78
N PRO A 148 -16.08 44.65 0.65
CA PRO A 148 -15.87 45.27 -0.67
C PRO A 148 -14.79 44.59 -1.51
N LYS A 149 -13.66 44.19 -0.88
CA LYS A 149 -12.56 43.50 -1.57
C LYS A 149 -12.98 42.14 -2.14
N ARG A 150 -13.87 41.40 -1.46
CA ARG A 150 -14.36 40.11 -1.97
C ARG A 150 -15.26 40.31 -3.19
N ARG A 151 -16.10 41.34 -3.18
CA ARG A 151 -16.92 41.71 -4.35
C ARG A 151 -16.07 42.00 -5.56
N GLU A 152 -15.09 42.88 -5.40
CA GLU A 152 -14.17 43.27 -6.48
C GLU A 152 -13.48 42.05 -7.10
N VAL A 153 -12.91 41.18 -6.26
CA VAL A 153 -12.20 39.98 -6.71
C VAL A 153 -13.14 38.99 -7.41
N LEU A 154 -14.34 38.75 -6.87
CA LEU A 154 -15.32 37.85 -7.50
C LEU A 154 -15.81 38.40 -8.85
N THR A 155 -16.02 39.71 -8.97
CA THR A 155 -16.37 40.35 -10.24
C THR A 155 -15.22 40.26 -11.25
N GLN A 156 -13.99 40.55 -10.83
CA GLN A 156 -12.81 40.53 -11.70
C GLN A 156 -12.47 39.12 -12.21
N HIS A 157 -12.70 38.10 -11.38
CA HIS A 157 -12.35 36.70 -11.68
C HIS A 157 -13.56 35.80 -11.95
N ALA A 158 -14.72 36.37 -12.26
CA ALA A 158 -15.95 35.62 -12.54
C ALA A 158 -15.77 34.56 -13.63
N GLU A 159 -15.12 34.91 -14.74
CA GLU A 159 -14.85 33.97 -15.84
C GLU A 159 -13.86 32.87 -15.46
N ASN A 160 -12.89 33.17 -14.60
CA ASN A 160 -11.96 32.15 -14.07
C ASN A 160 -12.70 31.15 -13.18
N ALA A 161 -13.63 31.62 -12.35
CA ALA A 161 -14.46 30.75 -11.52
C ALA A 161 -15.35 29.85 -12.39
N ARG A 162 -15.99 30.41 -13.43
CA ARG A 162 -16.80 29.64 -14.39
C ARG A 162 -15.98 28.60 -15.15
N LEU A 163 -14.79 28.97 -15.59
CA LEU A 163 -13.85 28.05 -16.21
C LEU A 163 -13.45 26.94 -15.22
N SER A 164 -13.12 27.31 -13.99
CA SER A 164 -12.73 26.34 -12.95
C SER A 164 -13.85 25.35 -12.67
N ARG A 165 -15.10 25.82 -12.57
CA ARG A 165 -16.28 24.96 -12.43
C ARG A 165 -16.36 23.91 -13.55
N ARG A 166 -16.18 24.32 -14.80
CA ARG A 166 -16.18 23.38 -15.95
C ARG A 166 -15.01 22.40 -15.94
N LEU A 167 -13.87 22.76 -15.33
CA LEU A 167 -12.67 21.91 -15.28
C LEU A 167 -12.73 20.86 -14.17
N VAL A 168 -13.46 21.13 -13.08
CA VAL A 168 -13.60 20.21 -11.93
C VAL A 168 -14.89 19.39 -11.97
N GLU A 169 -15.83 19.75 -12.84
CA GLU A 169 -17.07 19.02 -13.08
C GLU A 169 -16.78 17.73 -13.84
N LEU A 170 -17.04 16.59 -13.19
CA LEU A 170 -16.86 15.26 -13.79
C LEU A 170 -18.01 14.94 -14.75
N LYS A 171 -17.66 14.42 -15.93
CA LYS A 171 -18.65 13.98 -16.92
C LYS A 171 -19.26 12.65 -16.50
N LYS A 172 -20.59 12.60 -16.47
CA LYS A 172 -21.37 11.41 -16.12
C LYS A 172 -21.95 10.69 -17.35
N ASP A 173 -21.66 11.18 -18.55
CA ASP A 173 -22.26 10.75 -19.81
C ASP A 173 -21.21 10.36 -20.87
N VAL A 174 -19.99 10.03 -20.46
CA VAL A 174 -18.98 9.55 -21.41
C VAL A 174 -19.37 8.16 -21.94
N PRO A 175 -19.02 7.83 -23.21
CA PRO A 175 -19.29 6.50 -23.74
C PRO A 175 -18.65 5.41 -22.88
N LEU A 176 -19.44 4.43 -22.46
CA LEU A 176 -18.95 3.30 -21.68
C LEU A 176 -18.30 2.27 -22.63
N PRO A 177 -16.99 2.00 -22.51
CA PRO A 177 -16.30 1.06 -23.41
C PRO A 177 -16.75 -0.39 -23.25
N ALA A 178 -17.34 -0.73 -22.09
CA ALA A 178 -17.93 -2.04 -21.80
C ALA A 178 -19.22 -1.87 -20.96
N PRO A 179 -20.23 -2.74 -21.12
CA PRO A 179 -21.42 -2.73 -20.26
C PRO A 179 -21.09 -3.17 -18.82
N LEU A 180 -21.94 -2.78 -17.86
CA LEU A 180 -21.80 -3.19 -16.46
C LEU A 180 -21.82 -4.71 -16.26
N SER A 181 -22.52 -5.44 -17.14
CA SER A 181 -22.57 -6.91 -17.13
C SER A 181 -21.22 -7.58 -17.31
N ASP A 182 -20.25 -6.88 -17.91
CA ASP A 182 -18.90 -7.41 -18.14
C ASP A 182 -18.02 -7.28 -16.88
N PHE A 183 -18.50 -6.59 -15.84
CA PHE A 183 -17.77 -6.36 -14.59
C PHE A 183 -18.12 -7.32 -13.46
N VAL A 184 -18.73 -8.46 -13.81
CA VAL A 184 -18.99 -9.54 -12.86
C VAL A 184 -17.65 -10.13 -12.40
N ILE A 185 -17.51 -10.34 -11.09
CA ILE A 185 -16.30 -10.94 -10.52
C ILE A 185 -16.21 -12.39 -10.98
N HIS A 186 -15.12 -12.71 -11.66
CA HIS A 186 -14.79 -14.07 -12.06
C HIS A 186 -13.66 -14.64 -11.19
N PRO A 187 -13.61 -15.96 -10.97
CA PRO A 187 -12.46 -16.59 -10.35
C PRO A 187 -11.17 -16.28 -11.11
N VAL A 188 -10.09 -16.07 -10.36
CA VAL A 188 -8.77 -15.88 -10.94
C VAL A 188 -8.31 -17.18 -11.63
N ASP A 189 -7.80 -17.06 -12.85
CA ASP A 189 -7.09 -18.14 -13.52
C ASP A 189 -5.71 -18.29 -12.87
N LYS A 190 -5.53 -19.41 -12.14
CA LYS A 190 -4.33 -19.63 -11.34
C LYS A 190 -3.07 -19.76 -12.19
N ASP A 191 -3.18 -20.38 -13.37
CA ASP A 191 -2.03 -20.61 -14.24
C ASP A 191 -1.59 -19.27 -14.84
N THR A 192 -2.54 -18.48 -15.35
CA THR A 192 -2.29 -17.14 -15.88
C THR A 192 -1.71 -16.20 -14.81
N LEU A 193 -2.26 -16.22 -13.59
CA LEU A 193 -1.72 -15.43 -12.49
C LEU A 193 -0.32 -15.90 -12.10
N GLN A 194 -0.09 -17.21 -12.03
CA GLN A 194 1.22 -17.76 -11.69
C GLN A 194 2.28 -17.38 -12.73
N GLU A 195 1.98 -17.51 -14.01
CA GLU A 195 2.87 -17.12 -15.11
C GLU A 195 3.27 -15.64 -15.00
N PHE A 196 2.29 -14.76 -14.77
CA PHE A 196 2.56 -13.33 -14.56
C PHE A 196 3.45 -13.09 -13.33
N LEU A 197 3.10 -13.66 -12.17
CA LEU A 197 3.87 -13.46 -10.94
C LEU A 197 5.29 -14.01 -11.05
N GLN A 198 5.50 -15.12 -11.77
CA GLN A 198 6.82 -15.68 -12.04
C GLN A 198 7.66 -14.77 -12.93
N ALA A 199 7.07 -14.25 -14.02
CA ALA A 199 7.73 -13.30 -14.90
C ALA A 199 8.18 -12.03 -14.15
N GLN A 200 7.36 -11.57 -13.18
CA GLN A 200 7.67 -10.42 -12.33
C GLN A 200 8.53 -10.76 -11.09
N ASN A 201 8.92 -12.02 -10.89
CA ASN A 201 9.68 -12.51 -9.73
C ASN A 201 9.00 -12.27 -8.36
N PHE A 202 7.67 -12.24 -8.30
CA PHE A 202 6.89 -12.04 -7.08
C PHE A 202 6.73 -13.33 -6.25
N ASN A 203 7.86 -13.96 -5.89
CA ASN A 203 7.92 -15.26 -5.21
C ASN A 203 7.17 -15.31 -3.88
N ALA A 204 7.16 -14.20 -3.11
CA ALA A 204 6.41 -14.12 -1.86
C ALA A 204 4.89 -14.19 -2.09
N LEU A 205 4.39 -13.58 -3.16
CA LEU A 205 2.96 -13.62 -3.51
C LEU A 205 2.55 -15.00 -4.02
N ILE A 206 3.39 -15.65 -4.83
CA ILE A 206 3.15 -17.02 -5.30
C ILE A 206 2.97 -17.97 -4.11
N LYS A 207 3.85 -17.87 -3.11
CA LYS A 207 3.77 -18.66 -1.86
C LYS A 207 2.51 -18.32 -1.07
N ARG A 208 2.23 -17.02 -0.85
CA ARG A 208 1.06 -16.57 -0.08
C ARG A 208 -0.27 -17.02 -0.68
N LEU A 209 -0.36 -17.03 -2.01
CA LEU A 209 -1.57 -17.41 -2.74
C LEU A 209 -1.68 -18.92 -2.96
N ASN A 210 -0.74 -19.71 -2.46
CA ASN A 210 -0.68 -21.17 -2.63
C ASN A 210 -0.81 -21.58 -4.12
N LEU A 211 -0.21 -20.81 -5.04
CA LEU A 211 -0.24 -21.10 -6.48
C LEU A 211 0.76 -22.21 -6.87
N VAL A 212 1.15 -23.07 -5.93
CA VAL A 212 2.07 -24.17 -6.22
C VAL A 212 1.26 -25.41 -6.60
N GLY A 213 1.02 -25.59 -7.91
CA GLY A 213 0.88 -26.90 -8.57
C GLY A 213 -0.44 -27.20 -9.28
N SER A 214 -0.42 -27.14 -10.63
CA SER A 214 -0.92 -28.19 -11.55
C SER A 214 -0.68 -27.80 -13.02
N GLY A 215 0.57 -27.77 -13.48
CA GLY A 215 0.87 -27.45 -14.88
C GLY A 215 2.21 -28.01 -15.33
N GLN A 216 2.21 -29.25 -15.83
CA GLN A 216 3.27 -29.72 -16.71
C GLN A 216 3.18 -28.92 -18.02
N SER A 217 4.09 -27.97 -18.23
CA SER A 217 4.35 -27.43 -19.57
C SER A 217 5.85 -27.23 -19.75
N SER A 218 6.37 -28.13 -20.56
CA SER A 218 7.65 -28.12 -21.25
C SER A 218 8.08 -26.73 -21.74
N VAL A 219 9.25 -26.27 -21.30
CA VAL A 219 10.09 -25.39 -22.11
C VAL A 219 11.40 -26.09 -22.40
N SER A 220 11.60 -26.29 -23.69
CA SER A 220 12.69 -26.98 -24.36
C SER A 220 14.07 -26.37 -24.08
N SER A 221 15.02 -27.28 -23.91
CA SER A 221 16.46 -27.12 -24.12
C SER A 221 16.87 -26.11 -25.21
N LEU A 222 17.72 -25.16 -24.84
CA LEU A 222 18.70 -24.39 -25.64
C LEU A 222 19.55 -23.63 -24.61
N GLY A 223 20.88 -23.66 -24.53
CA GLY A 223 21.91 -24.40 -25.22
C GLY A 223 23.15 -24.48 -24.30
N ARG A 224 23.92 -25.56 -24.42
CA ARG A 224 25.13 -25.84 -23.65
C ARG A 224 26.34 -25.50 -24.52
N HIS A 225 27.22 -24.61 -24.06
CA HIS A 225 28.58 -24.47 -24.61
C HIS A 225 29.62 -24.91 -23.56
N PRO A 226 30.63 -25.70 -23.95
CA PRO A 226 31.64 -26.25 -23.04
C PRO A 226 32.95 -25.44 -23.04
N GLY A 227 33.62 -25.38 -21.89
CA GLY A 227 34.98 -24.90 -21.68
C GLY A 227 35.14 -24.36 -20.25
N GLU A 228 36.19 -24.60 -19.47
CA GLU A 228 37.48 -25.27 -19.64
C GLU A 228 37.93 -25.78 -18.25
N GLY A 229 38.99 -26.60 -18.22
CA GLY A 229 39.35 -27.49 -17.12
C GLY A 229 39.78 -26.88 -15.78
N ARG A 230 39.75 -27.71 -14.73
CA ARG A 230 40.40 -27.47 -13.44
C ARG A 230 41.47 -28.53 -13.18
N ASP A 231 42.66 -28.03 -12.87
CA ASP A 231 43.83 -28.72 -12.31
C ASP A 231 43.52 -29.14 -10.85
N PRO A 232 43.85 -30.38 -10.39
CA PRO A 232 43.43 -30.86 -9.09
C PRO A 232 44.53 -30.61 -8.05
N ARG A 233 44.43 -29.52 -7.28
CA ARG A 233 45.11 -29.36 -5.97
C ARG A 233 44.67 -28.08 -5.25
N ALA A 234 43.62 -28.18 -4.44
CA ALA A 234 43.48 -27.40 -3.20
C ALA A 234 42.42 -28.08 -2.30
N THR A 235 42.88 -28.56 -1.16
CA THR A 235 42.11 -29.23 -0.11
C THR A 235 41.48 -28.23 0.87
N THR A 236 40.20 -28.47 1.17
CA THR A 236 39.52 -28.28 2.47
C THR A 236 39.54 -26.90 3.13
N THR A 237 38.64 -26.04 2.66
CA THR A 237 37.78 -25.16 3.47
C THR A 237 36.50 -24.98 2.65
N GLU A 238 35.37 -25.56 3.09
CA GLU A 238 34.08 -25.32 2.43
C GLU A 238 33.58 -23.91 2.79
N ASN A 239 34.25 -22.90 2.24
CA ASN A 239 33.63 -21.60 2.05
C ASN A 239 32.60 -21.76 0.94
N PHE A 240 31.33 -21.46 1.23
CA PHE A 240 30.25 -21.46 0.24
C PHE A 240 30.60 -20.52 -0.93
N HIS A 241 31.13 -21.10 -2.01
CA HIS A 241 31.29 -20.44 -3.29
C HIS A 241 29.98 -20.64 -4.07
N MET A 242 29.10 -19.64 -4.05
CA MET A 242 28.03 -19.56 -5.03
C MET A 242 28.61 -19.07 -6.36
N ASP A 243 28.38 -19.80 -7.44
CA ASP A 243 28.61 -19.26 -8.78
C ASP A 243 27.59 -18.15 -9.05
N PRO A 244 27.96 -17.02 -9.67
CA PRO A 244 27.07 -15.88 -9.93
C PRO A 244 25.80 -16.19 -10.76
N GLY A 245 25.69 -17.40 -11.32
CA GLY A 245 24.55 -17.87 -12.10
C GLY A 245 23.71 -18.98 -11.43
N GLN A 246 24.05 -19.44 -10.22
CA GLN A 246 23.27 -20.46 -9.51
C GLN A 246 22.12 -19.82 -8.73
N ARG A 247 20.88 -20.28 -8.94
CA ARG A 247 19.74 -19.85 -8.12
C ARG A 247 19.79 -20.62 -6.80
N LEU A 248 19.46 -19.96 -5.68
CA LEU A 248 19.45 -20.57 -4.34
C LEU A 248 18.54 -21.82 -4.29
N ASP A 249 17.47 -21.82 -5.09
CA ASP A 249 16.51 -22.92 -5.24
C ASP A 249 17.13 -24.18 -5.89
N ASP A 250 18.22 -24.05 -6.65
CA ASP A 250 18.93 -25.18 -7.26
C ASP A 250 19.85 -25.90 -6.24
N VAL A 251 20.13 -25.26 -5.10
CA VAL A 251 21.06 -25.72 -4.06
C VAL A 251 20.33 -26.25 -2.82
N VAL A 252 19.14 -25.71 -2.51
CA VAL A 252 18.35 -26.10 -1.33
C VAL A 252 17.36 -27.20 -1.70
N VAL A 253 17.83 -28.45 -1.68
CA VAL A 253 17.02 -29.64 -2.04
C VAL A 253 16.05 -30.06 -0.91
N ALA A 254 16.34 -29.70 0.34
CA ALA A 254 15.48 -29.93 1.50
C ALA A 254 15.79 -28.93 2.62
N ALA A 255 14.78 -28.24 3.15
CA ALA A 255 14.93 -27.30 4.26
C ALA A 255 14.39 -27.90 5.57
N THR A 256 15.18 -27.80 6.62
CA THR A 256 14.82 -28.18 7.99
C THR A 256 14.46 -26.93 8.77
N TYR A 257 13.21 -26.89 9.24
CA TYR A 257 12.68 -25.79 10.06
C TYR A 257 12.51 -26.27 11.50
N GLN A 258 13.06 -25.52 12.45
CA GLN A 258 12.94 -25.84 13.86
C GLN A 258 12.50 -24.63 14.69
N THR A 259 11.45 -24.80 15.48
CA THR A 259 11.06 -23.82 16.51
C THR A 259 11.86 -24.08 17.78
N ILE A 260 12.58 -23.07 18.25
CA ILE A 260 13.42 -23.12 19.44
C ILE A 260 12.62 -22.62 20.65
N ARG A 261 12.25 -23.55 21.52
CA ARG A 261 11.37 -23.31 22.68
C ARG A 261 12.05 -23.51 24.03
N ASP A 262 13.28 -24.01 24.02
CA ASP A 262 14.07 -24.29 25.21
C ASP A 262 15.51 -23.77 25.07
N GLU A 263 16.12 -23.51 26.23
CA GLU A 263 17.44 -22.90 26.32
C GLU A 263 18.55 -23.82 25.77
N ALA A 264 18.43 -25.13 25.96
CA ALA A 264 19.44 -26.08 25.49
C ALA A 264 19.50 -26.11 23.95
N ALA A 265 18.34 -26.05 23.29
CA ALA A 265 18.27 -25.93 21.84
C ALA A 265 18.86 -24.60 21.34
N LEU A 266 18.55 -23.48 21.99
CA LEU A 266 19.11 -22.18 21.63
C LEU A 266 20.64 -22.15 21.75
N LEU A 267 21.18 -22.72 22.83
CA LEU A 267 22.64 -22.80 23.04
C LEU A 267 23.35 -23.65 21.97
N ARG A 268 22.71 -24.73 21.48
CA ARG A 268 23.26 -25.52 20.36
C ARG A 268 23.34 -24.69 19.08
N VAL A 269 22.24 -24.01 18.71
CA VAL A 269 22.19 -23.13 17.52
C VAL A 269 23.24 -22.02 17.62
N ILE A 270 23.43 -21.43 18.80
CA ILE A 270 24.46 -20.41 19.02
C ILE A 270 25.88 -20.98 18.81
N ALA A 271 26.16 -22.17 19.34
CA ALA A 271 27.47 -22.80 19.19
C ALA A 271 27.76 -23.14 17.71
N GLU A 272 26.77 -23.67 16.99
CA GLU A 272 26.87 -23.97 15.56
C GLU A 272 27.09 -22.69 14.73
N ALA A 273 26.37 -21.61 15.03
CA ALA A 273 26.53 -20.32 14.36
C ALA A 273 27.93 -19.73 14.57
N LYS A 274 28.48 -19.83 15.79
CA LYS A 274 29.85 -19.39 16.08
C LYS A 274 30.89 -20.21 15.32
N ALA A 275 30.70 -21.54 15.26
CA ALA A 275 31.61 -22.41 14.54
C ALA A 275 31.59 -22.16 13.03
N ASN A 276 30.43 -21.81 12.47
CA ASN A 276 30.30 -21.51 11.04
C ASN A 276 30.84 -20.12 10.66
N GLY A 277 30.80 -19.15 11.57
CA GLY A 277 31.31 -17.80 11.32
C GLY A 277 30.44 -16.95 10.38
N VAL A 278 29.32 -17.47 9.88
CA VAL A 278 28.29 -16.72 9.14
C VAL A 278 26.91 -17.08 9.69
N LEU A 279 26.07 -16.07 9.89
CA LEU A 279 24.72 -16.20 10.43
C LEU A 279 23.77 -15.26 9.69
N ALA A 280 22.72 -15.80 9.09
CA ALA A 280 21.59 -15.01 8.64
C ALA A 280 20.62 -14.76 9.80
N VAL A 281 20.19 -13.51 9.97
CA VAL A 281 19.26 -13.08 11.01
C VAL A 281 18.13 -12.24 10.41
N ASP A 282 16.92 -12.47 10.92
CA ASP A 282 15.72 -11.71 10.61
C ASP A 282 14.83 -11.63 11.85
N THR A 283 13.92 -10.64 11.89
CA THR A 283 13.03 -10.40 13.02
C THR A 283 11.57 -10.34 12.58
N GLU A 284 10.69 -10.90 13.40
CA GLU A 284 9.25 -10.73 13.24
C GLU A 284 8.78 -9.68 14.26
N THR A 285 7.97 -8.72 13.83
CA THR A 285 7.57 -7.58 14.65
C THR A 285 6.07 -7.31 14.54
N THR A 286 5.54 -6.47 15.42
CA THR A 286 4.12 -6.08 15.38
C THR A 286 3.77 -5.09 14.26
N GLY A 287 4.75 -4.59 13.49
CA GLY A 287 4.52 -3.61 12.44
C GLY A 287 5.74 -3.18 11.64
N LEU A 288 5.51 -2.35 10.61
CA LEU A 288 6.51 -1.92 9.63
C LEU A 288 7.24 -0.60 9.99
N ASP A 289 7.13 -0.15 11.25
CA ASP A 289 7.87 1.01 11.75
C ASP A 289 8.86 0.54 12.82
N ALA A 290 10.16 0.60 12.51
CA ALA A 290 11.23 0.14 13.41
C ALA A 290 11.30 0.88 14.74
N THR A 291 10.68 2.07 14.85
CA THR A 291 10.66 2.84 16.10
C THR A 291 9.50 2.49 17.01
N LEU A 292 8.40 1.99 16.44
CA LEU A 292 7.16 1.69 17.18
C LEU A 292 6.87 0.18 17.29
N ALA A 293 7.45 -0.63 16.41
CA ALA A 293 7.19 -2.06 16.37
C ALA A 293 7.83 -2.78 17.57
N GLU A 294 7.09 -3.74 18.12
CA GLU A 294 7.59 -4.62 19.16
C GLU A 294 8.12 -5.91 18.55
N LEU A 295 9.20 -6.46 19.11
CA LEU A 295 9.79 -7.72 18.66
C LEU A 295 8.95 -8.91 19.11
N VAL A 296 8.52 -9.73 18.15
CA VAL A 296 7.65 -10.91 18.34
C VAL A 296 8.45 -12.22 18.28
N GLY A 297 9.44 -12.28 17.40
CA GLY A 297 10.32 -13.44 17.26
C GLY A 297 11.60 -13.14 16.48
N ILE A 298 12.54 -14.08 16.55
CA ILE A 298 13.84 -13.99 15.90
C ILE A 298 14.04 -15.22 15.02
N SER A 299 14.37 -15.00 13.76
CA SER A 299 14.69 -16.03 12.77
C SER A 299 16.21 -16.09 12.57
N LEU A 300 16.77 -17.29 12.62
CA LEU A 300 18.19 -17.56 12.41
C LEU A 300 18.37 -18.61 11.32
N SER A 301 19.39 -18.43 10.47
CA SER A 301 19.82 -19.48 9.56
C SER A 301 21.34 -19.53 9.52
N ILE A 302 21.87 -20.72 9.80
CA ILE A 302 23.32 -20.98 9.82
C ILE A 302 23.79 -21.37 8.42
N GLY A 303 22.91 -21.83 7.54
CA GLY A 303 23.26 -22.22 6.18
C GLY A 303 22.04 -22.57 5.36
N ALA A 304 22.26 -22.75 4.06
CA ALA A 304 21.23 -23.13 3.10
C ALA A 304 20.53 -24.42 3.57
N GLY A 305 19.19 -24.37 3.72
CA GLY A 305 18.39 -25.50 4.19
C GLY A 305 18.28 -25.66 5.71
N SER A 306 18.85 -24.78 6.54
CA SER A 306 18.69 -24.80 8.00
C SER A 306 18.09 -23.50 8.51
N ALA A 307 16.89 -23.56 9.11
CA ALA A 307 16.18 -22.40 9.64
C ALA A 307 15.64 -22.64 11.05
N TYR A 308 15.90 -21.69 11.95
CA TYR A 308 15.51 -21.73 13.35
C TYR A 308 14.66 -20.51 13.69
N TYR A 309 13.52 -20.73 14.34
CA TYR A 309 12.64 -19.66 14.79
C TYR A 309 12.52 -19.64 16.31
N ILE A 310 12.76 -18.49 16.93
CA ILE A 310 12.69 -18.28 18.38
C ILE A 310 11.49 -17.37 18.66
N PRO A 311 10.34 -17.91 19.11
CA PRO A 311 9.22 -17.10 19.58
C PRO A 311 9.57 -16.46 20.92
N ILE A 312 9.29 -15.16 21.08
CA ILE A 312 9.54 -14.44 22.34
C ILE A 312 8.34 -13.64 22.86
N ALA A 313 7.36 -13.35 22.00
CA ALA A 313 6.14 -12.67 22.40
C ALA A 313 4.87 -13.22 21.71
N HIS A 314 4.89 -14.44 21.16
CA HIS A 314 3.70 -15.02 20.53
C HIS A 314 2.53 -15.07 21.50
N LEU A 315 1.34 -14.66 21.06
CA LEU A 315 0.16 -14.64 21.91
C LEU A 315 -0.54 -16.00 21.93
N ALA A 316 -1.21 -16.32 23.03
CA ALA A 316 -2.02 -17.51 23.15
C ALA A 316 -3.23 -17.43 22.18
N GLU A 317 -3.81 -18.59 21.85
CA GLU A 317 -4.95 -18.65 20.95
C GLU A 317 -6.12 -17.79 21.46
N GLY A 318 -6.66 -16.92 20.60
CA GLY A 318 -7.72 -15.96 20.92
C GLY A 318 -7.25 -14.59 21.42
N GLU A 319 -5.95 -14.42 21.66
CA GLU A 319 -5.35 -13.13 22.01
C GLU A 319 -4.87 -12.38 20.75
N SER A 320 -4.89 -11.05 20.79
CA SER A 320 -4.40 -10.22 19.69
C SER A 320 -3.65 -9.00 20.23
N TYR A 321 -2.63 -8.57 19.49
CA TYR A 321 -2.03 -7.26 19.71
C TYR A 321 -3.07 -6.21 19.34
N LYS A 322 -3.78 -5.67 20.34
CA LYS A 322 -4.67 -4.54 20.10
C LYS A 322 -3.81 -3.32 19.83
N ASN A 323 -3.97 -2.72 18.65
CA ASN A 323 -3.56 -1.32 18.41
C ASN A 323 -4.49 -0.38 19.20
N THR A 324 -4.39 -0.39 20.53
CA THR A 324 -5.05 0.64 21.34
C THR A 324 -4.13 1.85 21.41
N VAL A 325 -4.39 2.83 20.55
CA VAL A 325 -4.29 4.22 21.01
C VAL A 325 -5.26 4.32 22.19
N PRO A 326 -4.84 4.73 23.40
CA PRO A 326 -5.77 4.85 24.51
C PRO A 326 -6.89 5.81 24.11
N ALA A 327 -8.15 5.37 24.22
CA ALA A 327 -9.26 6.32 24.26
C ALA A 327 -9.05 7.19 25.50
N ALA A 328 -8.63 8.44 25.30
CA ALA A 328 -8.33 9.36 26.37
C ALA A 328 -9.58 9.60 27.22
N ALA A 329 -9.62 9.00 28.40
CA ALA A 329 -10.44 9.50 29.49
C ALA A 329 -9.79 10.79 30.01
N GLY A 330 -10.18 11.93 29.43
CA GLY A 330 -10.13 13.24 30.10
C GLY A 330 -8.78 13.82 30.56
N GLY A 331 -7.66 13.51 29.90
CA GLY A 331 -6.36 14.14 30.19
C GLY A 331 -5.54 14.39 28.92
N GLN A 332 -4.86 15.54 28.84
CA GLN A 332 -3.98 15.89 27.72
C GLN A 332 -2.87 14.84 27.56
N SER A 333 -2.89 14.08 26.45
CA SER A 333 -1.78 13.19 26.06
C SER A 333 -0.72 13.98 25.28
N SER A 334 0.55 13.73 25.60
CA SER A 334 1.70 14.41 25.03
C SER A 334 2.19 13.70 23.75
N LEU A 335 2.83 14.44 22.85
CA LEU A 335 3.46 13.95 21.62
C LEU A 335 4.60 12.93 21.85
N PHE A 336 4.96 12.68 23.11
CA PHE A 336 6.05 11.77 23.53
C PHE A 336 5.56 10.54 24.29
N ASP A 337 4.26 10.28 24.31
CA ASP A 337 3.74 9.06 24.94
C ASP A 337 4.09 7.84 24.07
N ALA A 338 5.10 7.07 24.49
CA ALA A 338 5.47 5.80 23.86
C ALA A 338 4.24 4.87 23.77
N PRO A 339 4.09 4.06 22.71
CA PRO A 339 2.98 3.13 22.61
C PRO A 339 2.90 2.26 23.88
N ALA A 340 1.74 2.32 24.53
CA ALA A 340 1.50 1.59 25.76
C ALA A 340 1.67 0.09 25.49
N LYS A 341 2.60 -0.56 26.22
CA LYS A 341 2.72 -2.03 26.29
C LYS A 341 1.33 -2.65 26.37
N PRO A 342 1.02 -3.75 25.66
CA PRO A 342 -0.20 -4.50 25.89
C PRO A 342 -0.13 -5.15 27.28
N HIS A 343 -0.54 -4.44 28.32
CA HIS A 343 -0.72 -4.99 29.66
C HIS A 343 -1.91 -5.95 29.62
N GLY A 344 -1.65 -7.25 29.48
CA GLY A 344 -2.63 -8.29 29.78
C GLY A 344 -2.84 -9.39 28.74
N ALA A 345 -2.22 -9.31 27.55
CA ALA A 345 -2.31 -10.40 26.58
C ALA A 345 -1.51 -11.60 27.08
N ARG A 346 -2.15 -12.78 27.13
CA ARG A 346 -1.48 -14.00 27.55
C ARG A 346 -0.53 -14.48 26.46
N LEU A 347 0.73 -14.71 26.80
CA LEU A 347 1.71 -15.33 25.90
C LEU A 347 1.38 -16.80 25.69
N ALA A 348 1.67 -17.32 24.49
CA ALA A 348 1.62 -18.75 24.19
C ALA A 348 2.58 -19.53 25.10
N ASP A 349 2.21 -20.76 25.46
CA ASP A 349 3.01 -21.59 26.35
C ASP A 349 4.28 -22.13 25.67
N GLY A 350 5.33 -22.33 26.46
CA GLY A 350 6.56 -22.98 26.01
C GLY A 350 7.44 -22.10 25.11
N GLN A 351 7.43 -20.77 25.31
CA GLN A 351 8.42 -19.87 24.74
C GLN A 351 9.36 -19.35 25.83
N LEU A 352 10.61 -19.06 25.45
CA LEU A 352 11.59 -18.46 26.35
C LEU A 352 11.24 -16.99 26.59
N SER A 353 11.61 -16.43 27.75
CA SER A 353 11.42 -15.00 27.97
C SER A 353 12.31 -14.18 27.02
N ARG A 354 11.78 -13.04 26.55
CA ARG A 354 12.50 -12.10 25.69
C ARG A 354 13.86 -11.72 26.27
N GLU A 355 13.91 -11.40 27.56
CA GLU A 355 15.13 -11.00 28.25
C GLU A 355 16.16 -12.12 28.23
N ARG A 356 15.73 -13.38 28.39
CA ARG A 356 16.64 -14.53 28.38
C ARG A 356 17.19 -14.79 26.98
N VAL A 357 16.34 -14.73 25.96
CA VAL A 357 16.76 -14.93 24.56
C VAL A 357 17.77 -13.86 24.14
N ILE A 358 17.50 -12.58 24.43
CA ILE A 358 18.42 -11.47 24.13
C ILE A 358 19.76 -11.68 24.84
N ALA A 359 19.75 -12.03 26.13
CA ALA A 359 20.97 -12.26 26.89
C ALA A 359 21.82 -13.42 26.32
N LEU A 360 21.19 -14.47 25.79
CA LEU A 360 21.87 -15.62 25.19
C LEU A 360 22.42 -15.30 23.79
N LEU A 361 21.68 -14.53 22.98
CA LEU A 361 22.09 -14.17 21.62
C LEU A 361 23.10 -13.02 21.57
N GLN A 362 23.10 -12.13 22.56
CA GLN A 362 23.97 -10.95 22.59
C GLN A 362 25.45 -11.29 22.34
N PRO A 363 26.07 -12.30 23.01
CA PRO A 363 27.48 -12.65 22.77
C PRO A 363 27.79 -13.21 21.38
N LEU A 364 26.79 -13.68 20.63
CA LEU A 364 26.94 -14.12 19.24
C LEU A 364 26.79 -12.94 18.29
N LEU A 365 25.75 -12.12 18.49
CA LEU A 365 25.45 -10.98 17.62
C LEU A 365 26.49 -9.85 17.73
N SER A 366 27.08 -9.66 18.93
CA SER A 366 28.15 -8.70 19.15
C SER A 366 29.54 -9.20 18.75
N ASP A 367 29.69 -10.47 18.39
CA ASP A 367 30.98 -11.06 18.02
C ASP A 367 31.38 -10.61 16.60
N PRO A 368 32.48 -9.87 16.42
CA PRO A 368 32.92 -9.41 15.10
C PRO A 368 33.46 -10.55 14.22
N SER A 369 33.80 -11.71 14.80
CA SER A 369 34.28 -12.88 14.05
C SER A 369 33.18 -13.63 13.30
N VAL A 370 31.92 -13.36 13.63
CA VAL A 370 30.76 -13.92 12.94
C VAL A 370 30.18 -12.85 12.00
N LEU A 371 30.08 -13.15 10.71
CA LEU A 371 29.40 -12.29 9.73
C LEU A 371 27.88 -12.43 9.90
N LYS A 372 27.21 -11.31 10.21
CA LYS A 372 25.74 -11.26 10.27
C LYS A 372 25.20 -10.78 8.93
N VAL A 373 24.33 -11.58 8.32
CA VAL A 373 23.65 -11.25 7.06
C VAL A 373 22.17 -11.06 7.38
N GLY A 374 21.56 -9.97 6.92
CA GLY A 374 20.15 -9.72 7.19
C GLY A 374 19.58 -8.65 6.28
N HIS A 375 18.26 -8.63 6.15
CA HIS A 375 17.52 -7.62 5.41
C HIS A 375 16.78 -6.74 6.41
N ASN A 376 16.83 -5.41 6.25
CA ASN A 376 16.24 -4.46 7.20
C ASN A 376 16.72 -4.63 8.66
N VAL A 377 18.02 -4.87 8.90
CA VAL A 377 18.66 -5.06 10.22
C VAL A 377 18.53 -3.85 11.20
N LYS A 378 17.79 -2.81 10.80
CA LYS A 378 17.44 -1.66 11.65
C LYS A 378 16.36 -1.97 12.69
N TYR A 379 15.60 -3.07 12.52
CA TYR A 379 14.70 -3.65 13.51
C TYR A 379 15.49 -4.54 14.46
#